data_AF-A0A0M8PG15-F1
#
_entry.id   AF-A0A0M8PG15-F1
#
_cell.length_a   1.000
_cell.length_b   1.000
_cell.length_c   1.000
_cell.angle_alpha   90.00
_cell.angle_beta   90.00
_cell.angle_gamma   90.00
#
_symmetry.space_group_name_H-M   'P 1'
#
loop_
_entity.id
_entity.type
_entity.pdbx_description
1 polymer ?
#
loop_
_entity_poly.entity_id
_entity_poly.type
_entity_poly.pdbx_seq_one_letter_code
_entity_poly.pdbx_strand_id
1 'polypeptide(L)'
;MFIPTPTQADQLPPFQPINIPTLNDPNTVWGLKHWLREVQLALTNLSLLGVISKEIELPARNHLYYENWLKWSRFVGQWLLSSVGDTTAGIVLSMHPDLQFAHQVYNSIRHLQLTEETNTTVGQFRHLFAMAPCQFDSLYGYLSAWGAQAMVCAQFDPMFNWFAATHMILRHKLRAVPRPPRRHP
;
A
#
# COMPACT_ATOMS: atom_id res chain seq x y z
N MET A 1 -14.98 -36.71 14.98
CA MET A 1 -15.40 -36.21 13.65
C MET A 1 -14.41 -35.13 13.25
N PHE A 2 -13.67 -35.30 12.17
CA PHE A 2 -12.86 -34.22 11.59
C PHE A 2 -13.78 -33.41 10.69
N ILE A 3 -14.00 -32.15 11.04
CA ILE A 3 -14.65 -31.20 10.14
C ILE A 3 -13.54 -30.73 9.20
N PRO A 4 -13.63 -30.97 7.87
CA PRO A 4 -12.64 -30.46 6.94
C PRO A 4 -12.58 -28.93 7.03
N THR A 5 -11.38 -28.37 6.91
CA THR A 5 -11.18 -26.92 6.88
C THR A 5 -12.00 -26.31 5.75
N PRO A 6 -12.76 -25.23 5.99
CA PRO A 6 -13.52 -24.57 4.93
C PRO A 6 -12.58 -23.99 3.88
N THR A 7 -12.91 -24.21 2.62
CA THR A 7 -12.20 -23.70 1.45
C THR A 7 -12.91 -22.50 0.84
N GLN A 8 -12.23 -21.79 -0.06
CA GLN A 8 -12.82 -20.67 -0.80
C GLN A 8 -14.05 -21.06 -1.63
N ALA A 9 -14.29 -22.36 -1.86
CA ALA A 9 -15.40 -22.83 -2.67
C ALA A 9 -16.70 -23.07 -1.88
N ASP A 10 -16.64 -23.22 -0.55
CA ASP A 10 -17.75 -23.74 0.26
C ASP A 10 -18.91 -22.77 0.44
N GLN A 11 -18.66 -21.47 0.39
CA GLN A 11 -19.66 -20.43 0.64
C GLN A 11 -20.00 -19.61 -0.61
N LEU A 12 -19.61 -20.08 -1.79
CA LEU A 12 -19.87 -19.34 -3.02
C LEU A 12 -21.29 -19.59 -3.53
N PRO A 13 -21.99 -18.53 -4.00
CA PRO A 13 -23.21 -18.72 -4.73
C PRO A 13 -22.95 -19.49 -6.04
N PRO A 14 -23.95 -20.16 -6.61
CA PRO A 14 -23.85 -20.72 -7.95
C PRO A 14 -23.39 -19.64 -8.95
N PHE A 15 -22.49 -20.01 -9.85
CA PHE A 15 -21.93 -19.07 -10.81
C PHE A 15 -23.03 -18.53 -11.72
N GLN A 16 -23.23 -17.23 -11.64
CA GLN A 16 -24.08 -16.46 -12.53
C GLN A 16 -23.31 -15.18 -12.91
N PRO A 17 -23.15 -14.87 -14.20
CA PRO A 17 -22.56 -13.60 -14.60
C PRO A 17 -23.37 -12.45 -14.01
N ILE A 18 -22.73 -11.65 -13.17
CA ILE A 18 -23.31 -10.47 -12.54
C ILE A 18 -22.52 -9.25 -12.95
N ASN A 19 -23.18 -8.08 -12.96
CA ASN A 19 -22.45 -6.83 -13.13
C ASN A 19 -21.88 -6.40 -11.77
N ILE A 20 -20.56 -6.48 -11.62
CA ILE A 20 -19.89 -5.89 -10.46
C ILE A 20 -19.60 -4.42 -10.81
N PRO A 21 -20.06 -3.45 -9.99
CA PRO A 21 -19.89 -2.03 -10.29
C PRO A 21 -18.44 -1.69 -10.65
N THR A 22 -18.27 -0.90 -11.71
CA THR A 22 -16.96 -0.35 -12.06
C THR A 22 -16.49 0.54 -10.92
N LEU A 23 -15.33 0.24 -10.36
CA LEU A 23 -14.71 1.05 -9.33
C LEU A 23 -13.95 2.20 -9.97
N ASN A 24 -13.87 3.33 -9.25
CA ASN A 24 -13.00 4.42 -9.66
C ASN A 24 -11.55 3.94 -9.71
N ASP A 25 -10.82 4.33 -10.76
CA ASP A 25 -9.42 3.99 -10.93
C ASP A 25 -8.63 4.38 -9.67
N PRO A 26 -7.80 3.48 -9.10
CA PRO A 26 -6.96 3.77 -7.94
C PRO A 26 -5.99 4.95 -8.16
N ASN A 27 -5.69 5.33 -9.40
CA ASN A 27 -4.90 6.51 -9.75
C ASN A 27 -5.65 7.84 -9.57
N THR A 28 -6.91 7.82 -9.14
CA THR A 28 -7.69 9.02 -8.79
C THR A 28 -7.36 9.51 -7.38
N VAL A 29 -7.97 10.64 -6.98
CA VAL A 29 -7.78 11.35 -5.69
C VAL A 29 -7.87 10.42 -4.45
N TRP A 30 -8.54 9.28 -4.56
CA TRP A 30 -8.81 8.36 -3.45
C TRP A 30 -7.69 7.32 -3.21
N GLY A 31 -6.86 7.04 -4.22
CA GLY A 31 -5.71 6.13 -4.09
C GLY A 31 -6.04 4.63 -4.04
N LEU A 32 -4.99 3.80 -4.18
CA LEU A 32 -5.10 2.34 -4.22
C LEU A 32 -5.62 1.72 -2.90
N LYS A 33 -5.32 2.36 -1.75
CA LYS A 33 -5.83 1.93 -0.44
C LYS A 33 -7.36 2.03 -0.33
N HIS A 34 -7.96 3.09 -0.88
CA HIS A 34 -9.41 3.24 -0.90
C HIS A 34 -10.03 2.21 -1.86
N TRP A 35 -9.44 2.05 -3.04
CA TRP A 35 -9.87 1.04 -4.01
C TRP A 35 -9.91 -0.38 -3.42
N LEU A 36 -8.88 -0.78 -2.64
CA LEU A 36 -8.86 -2.10 -1.98
C LEU A 36 -10.04 -2.31 -1.03
N ARG A 37 -10.51 -1.27 -0.35
CA ARG A 37 -11.69 -1.32 0.53
C ARG A 37 -12.98 -1.43 -0.27
N GLU A 38 -13.11 -0.67 -1.35
CA GLU A 38 -14.27 -0.74 -2.24
C GLU A 38 -14.40 -2.13 -2.88
N VAL A 39 -13.28 -2.75 -3.28
CA VAL A 39 -13.27 -4.13 -3.75
C VAL A 39 -13.80 -5.09 -2.69
N GLN A 40 -13.31 -5.00 -1.46
CA GLN A 40 -13.76 -5.85 -0.37
C GLN A 40 -15.26 -5.67 -0.09
N LEU A 41 -15.74 -4.42 -0.09
CA LEU A 41 -17.15 -4.11 0.11
C LEU A 41 -18.03 -4.67 -1.02
N ALA A 42 -17.65 -4.43 -2.28
CA ALA A 42 -18.37 -4.92 -3.45
C ALA A 42 -18.47 -6.45 -3.45
N LEU A 43 -17.36 -7.16 -3.19
CA LEU A 43 -17.36 -8.62 -3.14
C LEU A 43 -18.08 -9.17 -1.91
N THR A 44 -18.05 -8.48 -0.77
CA THR A 44 -18.80 -8.88 0.43
C THR A 44 -20.30 -8.85 0.16
N ASN A 45 -20.80 -7.76 -0.45
CA ASN A 45 -22.22 -7.61 -0.80
C ASN A 45 -22.72 -8.69 -1.78
N LEU A 46 -21.81 -9.28 -2.54
CA LEU A 46 -22.09 -10.34 -3.51
C LEU A 46 -21.79 -11.75 -2.96
N SER A 47 -21.36 -11.87 -1.70
CA SER A 47 -20.89 -13.14 -1.10
C SER A 47 -19.73 -13.79 -1.86
N LEU A 48 -18.84 -12.97 -2.44
CA LEU A 48 -17.69 -13.38 -3.24
C LEU A 48 -16.34 -13.06 -2.57
N LEU A 49 -16.34 -12.47 -1.37
CA LEU A 49 -15.09 -12.08 -0.68
C LEU A 49 -14.12 -13.27 -0.51
N GLY A 50 -14.66 -14.48 -0.29
CA GLY A 50 -13.85 -15.70 -0.14
C GLY A 50 -12.95 -15.98 -1.34
N VAL A 51 -13.33 -15.57 -2.56
CA VAL A 51 -12.59 -15.82 -3.81
C VAL A 51 -11.24 -15.08 -3.84
N ILE A 52 -11.12 -13.96 -3.11
CA ILE A 52 -9.89 -13.16 -3.03
C ILE A 52 -9.14 -13.33 -1.70
N SER A 53 -9.73 -14.04 -0.73
CA SER A 53 -9.18 -14.14 0.63
C SER A 53 -7.98 -15.09 0.67
N LYS A 54 -6.82 -14.57 1.07
CA LYS A 54 -5.61 -15.40 1.28
C LYS A 54 -5.69 -16.25 2.56
N GLU A 55 -6.61 -15.94 3.45
CA GLU A 55 -6.76 -16.60 4.77
C GLU A 55 -7.58 -17.88 4.70
N ILE A 56 -8.30 -18.09 3.59
CA ILE A 56 -9.12 -19.28 3.35
C ILE A 56 -8.36 -20.21 2.39
N GLU A 57 -8.34 -21.50 2.70
CA GLU A 57 -7.66 -22.50 1.88
C GLU A 57 -8.23 -22.58 0.46
N LEU A 58 -7.34 -22.81 -0.51
CA LEU A 58 -7.74 -23.03 -1.89
C LEU A 58 -8.41 -24.40 -2.03
N PRO A 59 -9.51 -24.50 -2.78
CA PRO A 59 -10.14 -25.79 -3.04
C PRO A 59 -9.22 -26.67 -3.89
N ALA A 60 -9.07 -27.93 -3.50
CA ALA A 60 -8.42 -28.93 -4.34
C ALA A 60 -9.24 -29.22 -5.61
N ARG A 61 -8.60 -29.72 -6.67
CA ARG A 61 -9.26 -30.00 -7.97
C ARG A 61 -10.41 -31.01 -7.87
N ASN A 62 -10.39 -31.89 -6.87
CA ASN A 62 -11.44 -32.88 -6.61
C ASN A 62 -12.56 -32.35 -5.68
N HIS A 63 -12.49 -31.08 -5.27
CA HIS A 63 -13.50 -30.46 -4.40
C HIS A 63 -14.84 -30.37 -5.14
N LEU A 64 -15.95 -30.69 -4.47
CA LEU A 64 -17.29 -30.74 -5.06
C LEU A 64 -17.66 -29.44 -5.80
N TYR A 65 -17.26 -28.31 -5.23
CA TYR A 65 -17.54 -26.97 -5.76
C TYR A 65 -16.35 -26.33 -6.52
N TYR A 66 -15.32 -27.09 -6.87
CA TYR A 66 -14.11 -26.57 -7.52
C TYR A 66 -14.41 -25.80 -8.82
N GLU A 67 -15.24 -26.37 -9.70
CA GLU A 67 -15.60 -25.74 -10.98
C GLU A 67 -16.37 -24.42 -10.79
N ASN A 68 -17.21 -24.34 -9.76
CA ASN A 68 -17.93 -23.12 -9.41
C ASN A 68 -16.97 -22.03 -8.94
N TRP A 69 -16.05 -22.39 -8.04
CA TRP A 69 -14.98 -21.51 -7.58
C TRP A 69 -14.08 -21.06 -8.73
N LEU A 70 -13.69 -21.95 -9.64
CA LEU A 70 -12.79 -21.63 -10.76
C LEU A 70 -13.41 -20.56 -11.67
N LYS A 71 -14.71 -20.67 -11.97
CA LYS A 71 -15.44 -19.67 -12.77
C LYS A 71 -15.48 -18.32 -12.07
N TRP A 72 -15.86 -18.29 -10.79
CA TRP A 72 -15.86 -17.05 -10.00
C TRP A 72 -14.46 -16.43 -9.89
N SER A 73 -13.44 -17.24 -9.64
CA SER A 73 -12.05 -16.80 -9.50
C SER A 73 -11.50 -16.18 -10.78
N ARG A 74 -11.82 -16.75 -11.94
CA ARG A 74 -11.44 -16.13 -13.22
C ARG A 74 -12.22 -14.86 -13.50
N PHE A 75 -13.53 -14.88 -13.27
CA PHE A 75 -14.40 -13.72 -13.49
C PHE A 75 -14.00 -12.52 -12.62
N VAL A 76 -13.83 -12.73 -11.31
CA VAL A 76 -13.39 -11.70 -10.37
C VAL A 76 -11.96 -11.27 -10.67
N GLY A 77 -11.06 -12.20 -11.03
CA GLY A 77 -9.68 -11.86 -11.42
C GLY A 77 -9.63 -10.91 -12.62
N GLN A 78 -10.44 -11.16 -13.64
CA GLN A 78 -10.54 -10.28 -14.80
C GLN A 78 -11.14 -8.93 -14.42
N TRP A 79 -12.22 -8.91 -13.63
CA TRP A 79 -12.82 -7.67 -13.14
C TRP A 79 -11.83 -6.81 -12.31
N LEU A 80 -11.00 -7.44 -11.47
CA LEU A 80 -9.95 -6.75 -10.71
C LEU A 80 -8.94 -6.05 -11.63
N LEU A 81 -8.46 -6.74 -12.66
CA LEU A 81 -7.53 -6.14 -13.63
C LEU A 81 -8.17 -4.98 -14.39
N SER A 82 -9.43 -5.13 -14.81
CA SER A 82 -10.16 -4.08 -15.51
C SER A 82 -10.50 -2.87 -14.64
N SER A 83 -10.46 -2.98 -13.30
CA SER A 83 -10.85 -1.92 -12.38
C SER A 83 -9.67 -1.13 -11.80
N VAL A 84 -8.42 -1.49 -12.10
CA VAL A 84 -7.21 -0.76 -11.62
C VAL A 84 -6.55 0.15 -12.66
N GLY A 85 -7.14 0.26 -13.86
CA GLY A 85 -6.55 0.99 -15.00
C GLY A 85 -5.42 0.23 -15.70
N ASP A 86 -5.18 0.56 -16.97
CA ASP A 86 -4.26 -0.18 -17.86
C ASP A 86 -2.81 -0.21 -17.34
N THR A 87 -2.33 0.89 -16.75
CA THR A 87 -0.97 0.99 -16.20
C THR A 87 -0.76 -0.01 -15.06
N THR A 88 -1.66 -0.01 -14.07
CA THR A 88 -1.56 -0.91 -12.92
C THR A 88 -1.72 -2.36 -13.34
N ALA A 89 -2.70 -2.65 -14.22
CA ALA A 89 -2.91 -3.98 -14.78
C ALA A 89 -1.67 -4.47 -15.54
N GLY A 90 -1.05 -3.61 -16.35
CA GLY A 90 0.19 -3.91 -17.06
C GLY A 90 1.35 -4.24 -16.12
N ILE A 91 1.52 -3.48 -15.04
CA ILE A 91 2.53 -3.78 -14.01
C ILE A 91 2.26 -5.14 -13.37
N VAL A 92 1.03 -5.40 -12.92
CA VAL A 92 0.66 -6.68 -12.29
C VAL A 92 0.94 -7.88 -13.20
N LEU A 93 0.52 -7.78 -14.47
CA LEU A 93 0.74 -8.84 -15.46
C LEU A 93 2.22 -9.01 -15.83
N SER A 94 3.01 -7.93 -15.82
CA SER A 94 4.46 -8.01 -16.07
C SER A 94 5.23 -8.69 -14.93
N MET A 95 4.79 -8.49 -13.68
CA MET A 95 5.40 -9.11 -12.50
C MET A 95 5.03 -10.59 -12.38
N HIS A 96 3.81 -10.94 -12.79
CA HIS A 96 3.26 -12.29 -12.67
C HIS A 96 2.46 -12.67 -13.93
N PRO A 97 3.12 -13.20 -14.98
CA PRO A 97 2.44 -13.58 -16.22
C PRO A 97 1.46 -14.74 -16.04
N ASP A 98 1.63 -15.54 -14.98
CA ASP A 98 0.85 -16.75 -14.71
C ASP A 98 -0.28 -16.53 -13.67
N LEU A 99 -0.79 -15.31 -13.51
CA LEU A 99 -1.92 -15.05 -12.61
C LEU A 99 -3.20 -15.72 -13.14
N GLN A 100 -3.64 -16.79 -12.47
CA GLN A 100 -4.80 -17.58 -12.90
C GLN A 100 -6.05 -17.33 -12.05
N PHE A 101 -5.87 -16.83 -10.82
CA PHE A 101 -6.92 -16.78 -9.81
C PHE A 101 -7.06 -15.39 -9.17
N ALA A 102 -8.29 -15.02 -8.78
CA ALA A 102 -8.59 -13.69 -8.25
C ALA A 102 -7.74 -13.33 -7.01
N HIS A 103 -7.54 -14.27 -6.08
CA HIS A 103 -6.72 -14.01 -4.89
C HIS A 103 -5.27 -13.62 -5.25
N GLN A 104 -4.71 -14.18 -6.32
CA GLN A 104 -3.34 -13.85 -6.76
C GLN A 104 -3.31 -12.44 -7.35
N VAL A 105 -4.29 -12.11 -8.21
CA VAL A 105 -4.44 -10.77 -8.79
C VAL A 105 -4.61 -9.73 -7.69
N TYR A 106 -5.55 -9.96 -6.77
CA TYR A 106 -5.82 -9.06 -5.64
C TYR A 106 -4.58 -8.84 -4.77
N ASN A 107 -3.87 -9.92 -4.42
CA ASN A 107 -2.65 -9.81 -3.61
C ASN A 107 -1.53 -9.08 -4.34
N SER A 108 -1.38 -9.27 -5.66
CA SER A 108 -0.38 -8.57 -6.46
C SER A 108 -0.66 -7.06 -6.47
N ILE A 109 -1.91 -6.67 -6.67
CA ILE A 109 -2.35 -5.26 -6.59
C ILE A 109 -2.11 -4.70 -5.17
N ARG A 110 -2.47 -5.46 -4.13
CA ARG A 110 -2.20 -5.06 -2.74
C ARG A 110 -0.71 -4.89 -2.45
N HIS A 111 0.17 -5.70 -3.04
CA HIS A 111 1.61 -5.52 -2.91
C HIS A 111 2.13 -4.24 -3.56
N LEU A 112 1.51 -3.80 -4.66
CA LEU A 112 1.83 -2.49 -5.26
C LEU A 112 1.48 -1.34 -4.31
N GLN A 113 0.32 -1.40 -3.63
CA GLN A 113 -0.06 -0.41 -2.60
C GLN A 113 0.99 -0.32 -1.47
N LEU A 114 1.41 -1.48 -0.94
CA LEU A 114 2.44 -1.51 0.11
C LEU A 114 3.77 -0.92 -0.37
N THR A 115 4.12 -1.16 -1.63
CA THR A 115 5.35 -0.62 -2.24
C THR A 115 5.25 0.89 -2.42
N GLU A 116 4.11 1.40 -2.87
CA GLU A 116 3.85 2.84 -3.03
C GLU A 116 3.86 3.57 -1.68
N GLU A 117 3.20 3.01 -0.66
CA GLU A 117 3.21 3.56 0.70
C GLU A 117 4.65 3.59 1.24
N THR A 118 5.39 2.50 1.10
CA THR A 118 6.79 2.42 1.55
C THR A 118 7.67 3.43 0.83
N ASN A 119 7.55 3.55 -0.49
CA ASN A 119 8.31 4.52 -1.28
C ASN A 119 7.96 5.96 -0.92
N THR A 120 6.69 6.24 -0.65
CA THR A 120 6.23 7.55 -0.18
C THR A 120 6.84 7.86 1.17
N THR A 121 6.74 6.94 2.14
CA THR A 121 7.35 7.11 3.47
C THR A 121 8.85 7.34 3.38
N VAL A 122 9.57 6.49 2.64
CA VAL A 122 11.02 6.64 2.40
C VAL A 122 11.34 7.97 1.72
N GLY A 123 10.52 8.40 0.77
CA GLY A 123 10.63 9.70 0.10
C GLY A 123 10.50 10.87 1.07
N GLN A 124 9.53 10.83 1.98
CA GLN A 124 9.34 11.87 3.01
C GLN A 124 10.53 11.94 3.98
N PHE A 125 11.03 10.79 4.44
CA PHE A 125 12.23 10.75 5.28
C PHE A 125 13.47 11.23 4.53
N ARG A 126 13.67 10.80 3.28
CA ARG A 126 14.78 11.26 2.44
C ARG A 126 14.72 12.78 2.23
N HIS A 127 13.53 13.33 2.00
CA HIS A 127 13.35 14.77 1.88
C HIS A 127 13.78 15.48 3.18
N LEU A 128 13.27 15.04 4.33
CA LEU A 128 13.62 15.59 5.65
C LEU A 128 15.14 15.61 5.89
N PHE A 129 15.85 14.52 5.56
CA PHE A 129 17.29 14.41 5.76
C PHE A 129 18.12 15.15 4.68
N ALA A 130 17.54 15.45 3.53
CA ALA A 130 18.21 16.21 2.46
C ALA A 130 18.11 17.74 2.63
N MET A 131 17.21 18.23 3.50
CA MET A 131 17.05 19.67 3.76
C MET A 131 18.33 20.28 4.34
N ALA A 132 18.84 21.33 3.70
CA ALA A 132 20.06 22.02 4.12
C ALA A 132 19.78 23.50 4.45
N PRO A 133 20.38 24.08 5.51
CA PRO A 133 20.16 25.49 5.88
C PRO A 133 20.49 26.49 4.76
N CYS A 134 21.45 26.18 3.89
CA CYS A 134 21.82 27.03 2.76
C CYS A 134 20.74 27.15 1.68
N GLN A 135 19.70 26.32 1.72
CA GLN A 135 18.54 26.39 0.83
C GLN A 135 17.50 27.42 1.31
N PHE A 136 17.74 28.07 2.47
CA PHE A 136 16.79 28.97 3.10
C PHE A 136 17.44 30.32 3.42
N ASP A 137 16.67 31.40 3.26
CA ASP A 137 17.14 32.77 3.50
C ASP A 137 17.46 33.06 4.97
N SER A 138 16.97 32.21 5.89
CA SER A 138 17.20 32.35 7.33
C SER A 138 17.17 31.02 8.07
N LEU A 139 17.84 30.99 9.22
CA LEU A 139 17.78 29.85 10.14
C LEU A 139 16.34 29.56 10.60
N TYR A 140 15.53 30.60 10.80
CA TYR A 140 14.12 30.46 11.17
C TYR A 140 13.30 29.79 10.06
N GLY A 141 13.52 30.19 8.80
CA GLY A 141 12.86 29.57 7.64
C GLY A 141 13.22 28.09 7.50
N TYR A 142 14.51 27.76 7.69
CA TYR A 142 14.97 26.37 7.72
C TYR A 142 14.30 25.56 8.84
N LEU A 143 14.34 26.06 10.09
CA LEU A 143 13.78 25.34 11.25
C LEU A 143 12.27 25.15 11.12
N SER A 144 11.56 26.16 10.59
CA SER A 144 10.11 26.07 10.34
C SER A 144 9.78 25.01 9.29
N ALA A 145 10.47 25.02 8.15
CA ALA A 145 10.26 24.04 7.09
C ALA A 145 10.64 22.62 7.55
N TRP A 146 11.76 22.48 8.25
CA TRP A 146 12.21 21.20 8.79
C TRP A 146 11.22 20.66 9.83
N GLY A 147 10.74 21.50 10.74
CA GLY A 147 9.72 21.14 11.72
C GLY A 147 8.42 20.66 11.08
N ALA A 148 7.94 21.37 10.04
CA ALA A 148 6.76 20.96 9.28
C ALA A 148 6.96 19.58 8.61
N GLN A 149 8.11 19.37 7.96
CA GLN A 149 8.41 18.09 7.33
C GLN A 149 8.58 16.96 8.36
N ALA A 150 9.15 17.24 9.53
CA ALA A 150 9.31 16.25 10.59
C ALA A 150 7.96 15.84 11.18
N MET A 151 7.00 16.76 11.26
CA MET A 151 5.61 16.45 11.64
C MET A 151 4.93 15.55 10.59
N VAL A 152 5.20 15.74 9.30
CA VAL A 152 4.75 14.83 8.25
C VAL A 152 5.34 13.43 8.46
N CYS A 153 6.64 13.31 8.70
CA CYS A 153 7.29 12.02 8.99
C CYS A 153 6.74 11.32 10.25
N ALA A 154 6.40 12.07 11.30
CA ALA A 154 5.81 11.54 12.52
C ALA A 154 4.42 10.88 12.30
N GLN A 155 3.70 11.25 11.24
CA GLN A 155 2.45 10.59 10.87
C GLN A 155 2.67 9.18 10.31
N PHE A 156 3.85 8.90 9.76
CA PHE A 156 4.19 7.59 9.19
C PHE A 156 4.83 6.64 10.21
N ASP A 157 5.52 7.17 11.22
CA ASP A 157 6.17 6.36 12.26
C ASP A 157 5.92 6.96 13.66
N PRO A 158 5.06 6.34 14.48
CA PRO A 158 4.80 6.76 15.85
C PRO A 158 6.04 6.71 16.77
N MET A 159 7.06 5.93 16.41
CA MET A 159 8.33 5.86 17.14
C MET A 159 9.33 6.93 16.70
N PHE A 160 9.00 7.73 15.67
CA PHE A 160 9.85 8.83 15.22
C PHE A 160 10.00 9.88 16.32
N ASN A 161 11.17 9.88 16.97
CA ASN A 161 11.48 10.81 18.04
C ASN A 161 11.95 12.14 17.46
N TRP A 162 11.00 13.06 17.26
CA TRP A 162 11.23 14.41 16.76
C TRP A 162 12.34 15.15 17.53
N PHE A 163 12.38 15.00 18.85
CA PHE A 163 13.40 15.63 19.69
C PHE A 163 14.80 15.10 19.38
N ALA A 164 14.96 13.77 19.25
CA ALA A 164 16.24 13.15 18.92
C ALA A 164 16.72 13.54 17.51
N ALA A 165 15.83 13.57 16.53
CA ALA A 165 16.13 13.99 15.16
C ALA A 165 16.56 15.47 15.09
N THR A 166 15.81 16.36 15.76
CA THR A 166 16.13 17.79 15.86
C THR A 166 17.49 18.00 16.53
N HIS A 167 17.73 17.30 17.64
CA HIS A 167 18.99 17.39 18.38
C HIS A 167 20.17 16.87 17.56
N MET A 168 20.02 15.78 16.79
CA MET A 168 21.07 15.30 15.88
C MET A 168 21.47 16.33 14.84
N ILE A 169 20.50 17.00 14.21
CA ILE A 169 20.75 18.02 13.18
C ILE A 169 21.40 19.26 13.79
N LEU A 170 20.86 19.77 14.90
CA LEU A 170 21.46 20.89 15.62
C LEU A 170 22.89 20.58 16.05
N ARG A 171 23.16 19.36 16.55
CA ARG A 171 24.50 18.95 17.00
C ARG A 171 25.48 18.75 15.86
N HIS A 172 25.04 18.22 14.72
CA HIS A 172 25.87 18.08 13.53
C HIS A 172 26.26 19.45 12.96
N LYS A 173 25.40 20.47 13.08
CA LYS A 173 25.62 21.82 12.52
C LYS A 173 26.25 22.82 13.49
N LEU A 174 26.02 22.72 14.81
CA LEU A 174 26.76 23.49 15.83
C LEU A 174 28.26 23.17 15.82
N ARG A 175 28.65 21.98 15.34
CA ARG A 175 30.06 21.61 15.11
C ARG A 175 30.66 22.23 13.85
N ALA A 176 29.84 22.73 12.92
CA ALA A 176 30.27 23.38 11.68
C ALA A 176 30.38 24.91 11.79
N VAL A 177 29.97 25.50 12.91
CA VAL A 177 30.14 26.94 13.18
C VAL A 177 31.60 27.19 13.61
N PRO A 178 32.36 28.07 12.91
CA PRO A 178 33.72 28.40 13.32
C PRO A 178 33.71 28.99 14.73
N ARG A 179 34.54 28.47 15.63
CA ARG A 179 34.69 29.06 16.96
C ARG A 179 35.28 30.47 16.82
N PRO A 180 34.77 31.48 17.53
CA PRO A 180 35.37 32.80 17.51
C PRO A 180 36.83 32.71 17.99
N PRO A 181 37.75 33.51 17.40
CA PRO A 181 39.15 33.48 17.79
C PRO A 181 39.26 33.80 19.28
N ARG A 182 39.98 32.95 20.01
CA ARG A 182 40.28 33.17 21.42
C ARG A 182 41.04 34.50 21.50
N ARG A 183 40.41 35.49 22.14
CA ARG A 183 41.16 36.67 22.60
C ARG A 183 42.13 36.18 23.65
N HIS A 184 43.40 36.10 23.29
CA HIS A 184 44.46 35.87 24.25
C HIS A 184 44.55 37.09 25.17
N PRO A 185 44.62 36.88 26.50
CA PRO A 185 44.78 37.96 27.47
C PRO A 185 46.14 38.64 27.34
#